data_AF-Q3SIW1-F1
#
_entry.id   AF-Q3SIW1-F1
#
_cell.length_a   1.000
_cell.length_b   1.000
_cell.length_c   1.000
_cell.angle_alpha   90.00
_cell.angle_beta   90.00
_cell.angle_gamma   90.00
#
_symmetry.space_group_name_H-M   'P 1'
#
loop_
_entity.id
_entity.type
_entity.pdbx_description
1 polymer ?
#
loop_
_entity_poly.entity_id
_entity_poly.type
_entity_poly.pdbx_seq_one_letter_code
_entity_poly.pdbx_strand_id
1 'polypeptide(L)'
;MIELERLVLLPGVVAALRFNDDGTPAEAVGDLDQIDVELAAELCYANGRFMHHNSDMLMTFSGKDGWAPRGWVMNGELLSVCGAGDLACFVRNDEAAVNDLLHLIAEV
;
A
#
# COMPACT_ATOMS: atom_id res chain seq x y z
N MET A 1 12.28 -9.51 1.27
CA MET A 1 12.10 -8.14 0.75
C MET A 1 11.86 -8.25 -0.74
N ILE A 2 10.71 -7.79 -1.24
CA ILE A 2 10.41 -7.76 -2.67
C ILE A 2 11.16 -6.58 -3.31
N GLU A 3 11.79 -6.84 -4.45
CA GLU A 3 12.36 -5.80 -5.34
C GLU A 3 11.22 -5.03 -6.00
N LEU A 4 11.20 -3.70 -5.86
CA LEU A 4 10.10 -2.87 -6.34
C LEU A 4 9.98 -2.91 -7.87
N GLU A 5 11.09 -3.13 -8.57
CA GLU A 5 11.14 -3.30 -10.02
C GLU A 5 10.27 -4.47 -10.49
N ARG A 6 10.08 -5.50 -9.66
CA ARG A 6 9.20 -6.62 -10.01
C ARG A 6 7.72 -6.26 -9.91
N LEU A 7 7.37 -5.27 -9.08
CA LEU A 7 5.99 -4.84 -8.89
C LEU A 7 5.50 -4.02 -10.08
N VAL A 8 6.34 -3.17 -10.65
CA VAL A 8 5.99 -2.37 -11.85
C VAL A 8 5.85 -3.22 -13.12
N LEU A 9 6.30 -4.48 -13.11
CA LEU A 9 6.05 -5.42 -14.21
C LEU A 9 4.63 -6.02 -14.16
N LEU A 10 3.89 -5.80 -13.08
CA LEU A 10 2.53 -6.31 -12.95
C LEU A 10 1.56 -5.43 -13.76
N PRO A 11 0.58 -6.03 -14.45
CA PRO A 11 -0.43 -5.28 -15.19
C PRO A 11 -1.11 -4.22 -14.33
N GLY A 12 -1.18 -3.00 -14.88
CA GLY A 12 -1.82 -1.86 -14.24
C GLY A 12 -1.05 -1.19 -13.10
N VAL A 13 0.13 -1.69 -12.68
CA VAL A 13 0.97 -0.96 -11.71
C VAL A 13 1.62 0.25 -12.39
N VAL A 14 1.24 1.43 -11.93
CA VAL A 14 1.79 2.72 -12.40
C VAL A 14 3.11 3.01 -11.71
N ALA A 15 3.14 2.84 -10.39
CA ALA A 15 4.34 3.00 -9.60
C ALA A 15 4.28 2.17 -8.33
N ALA A 16 5.45 1.93 -7.75
CA ALA A 16 5.58 1.35 -6.44
C ALA A 16 6.60 2.15 -5.63
N LEU A 17 6.37 2.24 -4.32
CA LEU A 17 7.23 2.96 -3.41
C LEU A 17 7.46 2.20 -2.11
N ARG A 18 8.62 2.43 -1.52
CA ARG A 18 8.98 2.06 -0.16
C ARG A 18 9.23 3.33 0.64
N PHE A 19 8.83 3.33 1.90
CA PHE A 19 8.97 4.47 2.80
C PHE A 19 9.54 4.05 4.14
N ASN A 20 10.18 4.98 4.82
CA ASN A 20 10.73 4.77 6.16
C ASN A 20 9.62 4.85 7.22
N ASP A 21 9.97 4.49 8.46
CA ASP A 21 9.05 4.51 9.61
C ASP A 21 8.70 5.91 10.14
N ASP A 22 9.15 6.95 9.43
CA ASP A 22 8.78 8.36 9.60
C ASP A 22 7.94 8.92 8.44
N GLY A 23 7.62 8.09 7.44
CA GLY A 23 6.86 8.48 6.26
C GLY A 23 7.68 9.16 5.17
N THR A 24 9.01 9.23 5.29
CA THR A 24 9.86 9.71 4.20
C THR A 24 10.06 8.65 3.11
N PRO A 25 10.21 9.03 1.83
CA PRO A 25 10.50 8.08 0.76
C PRO A 25 11.86 7.39 0.97
N ALA A 26 11.91 6.07 0.75
CA ALA A 26 13.12 5.28 0.73
C ALA A 26 13.50 4.86 -0.70
N GLU A 27 12.53 4.42 -1.49
CA GLU A 27 12.70 3.97 -2.86
C GLU A 27 11.40 4.18 -3.65
N ALA A 28 11.49 4.50 -4.94
CA ALA A 28 10.33 4.64 -5.82
C ALA A 28 10.68 4.26 -7.25
N VAL A 29 9.76 3.56 -7.93
CA VAL A 29 9.92 3.08 -9.31
C VAL A 29 8.61 3.19 -10.08
N GLY A 30 8.69 3.26 -11.41
CA GLY A 30 7.53 3.36 -12.31
C GLY A 30 7.36 4.76 -12.90
N ASP A 31 6.13 5.11 -13.24
CA ASP A 31 5.77 6.42 -13.79
C ASP A 31 5.53 7.43 -12.65
N LEU A 32 6.64 7.97 -12.13
CA LEU A 32 6.64 8.90 -11.00
C LEU A 32 6.11 10.29 -11.36
N ASP A 33 6.00 10.64 -12.64
CA ASP A 33 5.42 11.93 -13.05
C ASP A 33 3.92 12.01 -12.72
N GLN A 34 3.26 10.87 -12.47
CA GLN A 34 1.85 10.79 -12.08
C GLN A 34 1.63 10.91 -10.56
N ILE A 35 2.70 11.01 -9.75
CA ILE A 35 2.61 10.86 -8.29
C ILE A 35 3.56 11.82 -7.58
N ASP A 36 3.06 12.54 -6.59
CA ASP A 36 3.91 13.25 -5.62
C ASP A 36 4.46 12.21 -4.63
N VAL A 37 5.74 11.85 -4.75
CA VAL A 37 6.36 10.73 -4.03
C VAL A 37 6.44 11.00 -2.53
N GLU A 38 6.81 12.22 -2.14
CA GLU A 38 6.87 12.65 -0.75
C GLU A 38 5.49 12.59 -0.09
N LEU A 39 4.48 13.17 -0.72
CA LEU A 39 3.11 13.14 -0.21
C LEU A 39 2.55 11.71 -0.18
N ALA A 40 2.87 10.91 -1.19
CA ALA A 40 2.45 9.52 -1.27
C ALA A 40 3.04 8.66 -0.14
N ALA A 41 4.33 8.84 0.17
CA ALA A 41 4.98 8.16 1.29
C ALA A 41 4.37 8.57 2.64
N GLU A 42 4.15 9.87 2.86
CA GLU A 42 3.52 10.39 4.08
C GLU A 42 2.10 9.83 4.25
N LEU A 43 1.30 9.86 3.18
CA LEU A 43 -0.06 9.31 3.16
C LEU A 43 -0.07 7.82 3.47
N CYS A 44 0.82 7.03 2.84
CA CYS A 44 0.84 5.58 3.01
C CYS A 44 1.25 5.19 4.43
N TYR A 45 2.25 5.90 4.97
CA TYR A 45 2.68 5.75 6.35
C TYR A 45 1.52 6.06 7.33
N ALA A 46 0.89 7.22 7.18
CA ALA A 46 -0.20 7.63 8.06
C ALA A 46 -1.38 6.64 8.01
N ASN A 47 -1.78 6.22 6.82
CA ASN A 47 -2.91 5.31 6.67
C ASN A 47 -2.62 3.90 7.23
N GLY A 48 -1.40 3.38 7.05
CA GLY A 48 -0.97 2.14 7.71
C GLY A 48 -1.14 2.20 9.23
N ARG A 49 -0.72 3.32 9.85
CA ARG A 49 -0.90 3.53 11.29
C ARG A 49 -2.37 3.59 11.71
N PHE A 50 -3.21 4.27 10.93
CA PHE A 50 -4.66 4.30 11.19
C PHE A 50 -5.29 2.90 11.12
N MET A 51 -4.89 2.07 10.16
CA MET A 51 -5.39 0.70 10.05
C MET A 51 -5.00 -0.14 11.27
N HIS A 52 -3.75 -0.05 11.74
CA HIS A 52 -3.34 -0.73 12.96
C HIS A 52 -4.12 -0.25 14.18
N HIS A 53 -4.27 1.07 14.34
CA HIS A 53 -5.06 1.63 15.43
C HIS A 53 -6.52 1.14 15.41
N ASN A 54 -7.17 1.14 14.26
CA ASN A 54 -8.55 0.68 14.11
C ASN A 54 -8.69 -0.82 14.40
N SER A 55 -7.72 -1.63 13.97
CA SER A 55 -7.65 -3.05 14.30
C SER A 55 -7.54 -3.27 15.82
N ASP A 56 -6.62 -2.57 16.49
CA ASP A 56 -6.45 -2.69 17.94
C ASP A 56 -7.71 -2.30 18.69
N MET A 57 -8.37 -1.22 18.24
CA MET A 57 -9.67 -0.78 18.77
C MET A 57 -10.73 -1.87 18.60
N LEU A 58 -10.85 -2.46 17.41
CA LEU A 58 -11.81 -3.51 17.11
C LEU A 58 -11.57 -4.76 17.97
N MET A 59 -10.33 -5.23 18.08
CA MET A 59 -9.99 -6.41 18.88
C MET A 59 -10.30 -6.17 20.35
N THR A 60 -9.93 -5.00 20.88
CA THR A 60 -10.18 -4.62 22.28
C THR A 60 -11.66 -4.60 22.62
N PHE A 61 -12.49 -3.93 21.81
CA PHE A 61 -13.92 -3.79 22.13
C PHE A 61 -14.75 -5.02 21.79
N SER A 62 -14.36 -5.81 20.80
CA SER A 62 -15.09 -7.03 20.42
C SER A 62 -14.66 -8.26 21.22
N GLY A 63 -13.48 -8.24 21.85
CA GLY A 63 -12.88 -9.40 22.51
C GLY A 63 -12.48 -10.52 21.54
N LYS A 64 -12.36 -10.22 20.24
CA LYS A 64 -12.02 -11.18 19.19
C LYS A 64 -10.67 -10.83 18.56
N ASP A 65 -9.82 -11.85 18.44
CA ASP A 65 -8.53 -11.74 17.76
C ASP A 65 -8.68 -11.91 16.22
N GLY A 66 -7.56 -11.75 15.51
CA GLY A 66 -7.46 -12.06 14.08
C GLY A 66 -7.69 -10.88 13.13
N TRP A 67 -7.65 -9.65 13.64
CA TRP A 67 -7.94 -8.44 12.84
C TRP A 67 -6.71 -7.59 12.51
N ALA A 68 -5.50 -8.04 12.87
CA ALA A 68 -4.26 -7.36 12.52
C ALA A 68 -4.20 -7.13 11.00
N PRO A 69 -4.08 -5.88 10.53
CA PRO A 69 -4.16 -5.59 9.11
C PRO A 69 -2.92 -6.12 8.41
N ARG A 70 -3.13 -6.81 7.29
CA ARG A 70 -2.06 -7.27 6.38
C ARG A 70 -1.78 -6.28 5.24
N GLY A 71 -2.60 -5.24 5.15
CA GLY A 71 -2.57 -4.24 4.11
C GLY A 71 -3.90 -3.49 4.05
N TRP A 72 -4.02 -2.58 3.09
CA TRP A 72 -5.21 -1.78 2.87
C TRP A 72 -5.28 -1.32 1.41
N VAL A 73 -6.49 -0.93 0.99
CA VAL A 73 -6.71 -0.33 -0.32
C VAL A 73 -7.49 0.96 -0.17
N MET A 74 -7.03 2.01 -0.85
CA MET A 74 -7.82 3.20 -1.13
C MET A 74 -8.23 3.13 -2.60
N ASN A 75 -9.53 2.92 -2.86
CA ASN A 75 -10.06 2.82 -4.20
C ASN A 75 -10.52 4.19 -4.70
N GLY A 76 -9.85 4.71 -5.73
CA GLY A 76 -10.24 5.92 -6.45
C GLY A 76 -11.05 5.60 -7.71
N GLU A 77 -11.40 6.64 -8.49
CA GLU A 77 -12.13 6.44 -9.75
C GLU A 77 -11.24 5.80 -10.82
N LEU A 78 -10.02 6.31 -11.00
CA LEU A 78 -9.06 5.87 -12.01
C LEU A 78 -7.91 5.04 -11.44
N LEU A 79 -7.37 5.52 -10.32
CA LEU A 79 -6.23 4.91 -9.63
C LEU A 79 -6.64 4.42 -8.24
N SER A 80 -6.03 3.32 -7.82
CA SER A 80 -6.08 2.85 -6.44
C SER A 80 -4.70 2.82 -5.82
N VAL A 81 -4.64 2.96 -4.49
CA VAL A 81 -3.43 2.75 -3.69
C VAL A 81 -3.60 1.46 -2.90
N CYS A 82 -2.65 0.54 -3.03
CA CYS A 82 -2.57 -0.69 -2.26
C CYS A 82 -1.34 -0.63 -1.37
N GLY A 83 -1.53 -0.60 -0.05
CA GLY A 83 -0.43 -0.49 0.92
C GLY A 83 -0.31 -1.75 1.79
N ALA A 84 0.93 -2.18 2.07
CA ALA A 84 1.26 -3.25 3.00
C ALA A 84 2.64 -3.03 3.62
N GLY A 85 2.71 -2.99 4.96
CA GLY A 85 3.95 -2.70 5.66
C GLY A 85 4.53 -1.34 5.28
N ASP A 86 5.76 -1.34 4.78
CA ASP A 86 6.52 -0.19 4.30
C ASP A 86 6.42 0.04 2.78
N LEU A 87 5.53 -0.70 2.10
CA LEU A 87 5.39 -0.72 0.66
C LEU A 87 4.01 -0.25 0.22
N ALA A 88 3.97 0.49 -0.89
CA ALA A 88 2.72 0.84 -1.55
C ALA A 88 2.83 0.73 -3.08
N CYS A 89 1.71 0.39 -3.72
CA CYS A 89 1.56 0.36 -5.17
C CYS A 89 0.39 1.24 -5.60
N PHE A 90 0.62 1.99 -6.67
CA PHE A 90 -0.37 2.82 -7.34
C PHE A 90 -0.78 2.12 -8.62
N VAL A 91 -2.07 1.88 -8.80
CA VAL A 91 -2.55 1.03 -9.89
C VAL A 91 -3.71 1.63 -10.67
N ARG A 92 -3.74 1.40 -11.98
CA ARG A 92 -4.91 1.69 -12.82
C ARG A 92 -5.99 0.64 -12.59
N ASN A 93 -7.18 1.09 -12.28
CA ASN A 93 -8.30 0.21 -11.92
C ASN A 93 -8.83 -0.63 -13.09
N ASP A 94 -8.65 -0.17 -14.32
CA ASP A 94 -9.08 -0.85 -15.55
C ASP A 94 -8.10 -1.91 -16.04
N GLU A 95 -6.87 -1.91 -15.53
CA GLU A 95 -5.80 -2.83 -15.94
C GLU A 95 -5.35 -3.79 -14.83
N ALA A 96 -5.48 -3.40 -13.56
CA ALA A 96 -4.92 -4.15 -12.44
C ALA A 96 -5.87 -5.22 -11.86
N ALA A 97 -5.33 -6.42 -11.63
CA ALA A 97 -5.96 -7.41 -10.77
C ALA A 97 -5.65 -7.10 -9.29
N VAL A 98 -6.38 -6.13 -8.71
CA VAL A 98 -6.13 -5.59 -7.35
C VAL A 98 -6.03 -6.68 -6.27
N ASN A 99 -6.81 -7.77 -6.38
CA ASN A 99 -6.73 -8.89 -5.44
C ASN A 99 -5.40 -9.64 -5.50
N ASP A 100 -4.88 -9.90 -6.70
CA ASP A 100 -3.61 -10.60 -6.89
C ASP A 100 -2.45 -9.74 -6.38
N LEU A 101 -2.53 -8.43 -6.61
CA LEU A 101 -1.56 -7.46 -6.10
C LEU A 101 -1.57 -7.42 -4.57
N LEU A 102 -2.75 -7.33 -3.95
CA LEU A 102 -2.89 -7.35 -2.50
C LEU A 102 -2.28 -8.61 -1.88
N HIS A 103 -2.51 -9.77 -2.49
CA HIS A 103 -1.90 -11.02 -2.03
C HIS A 103 -0.38 -10.96 -2.11
N LEU A 104 0.18 -10.47 -3.22
CA LEU A 104 1.62 -10.38 -3.42
C LEU A 104 2.29 -9.42 -2.42
N ILE A 105 1.70 -8.25 -2.16
CA ILE A 105 2.29 -7.27 -1.24
C ILE A 105 2.09 -7.66 0.24
N ALA A 106 1.07 -8.45 0.56
CA ALA A 106 0.78 -8.92 1.92
C ALA A 106 1.53 -10.20 2.33
N GLU A 107 2.31 -10.80 1.43
CA GLU A 107 3.21 -11.94 1.68
C GLU A 107 4.64 -11.51 2.07
N VAL A 108 4.88 -10.19 2.17
CA VAL A 108 6.19 -9.58 2.46
C VAL A 108 6.38 -9.30 3.94
#